data_AF-A0A5C3PJ41-F1
#
_entry.id   AF-A0A5C3PJ41-F1
#
_cell.length_a   1.000
_cell.length_b   1.000
_cell.length_c   1.000
_cell.angle_alpha   90.00
_cell.angle_beta   90.00
_cell.angle_gamma   90.00
#
_symmetry.space_group_name_H-M   'P 1'
#
loop_
_entity.id
_entity.type
_entity.pdbx_description
1 polymer ?
#
loop_
_entity_poly.entity_id
_entity_poly.type
_entity_poly.pdbx_seq_one_letter_code
_entity_poly.pdbx_strand_id
1 'polypeptide(L)'
;MPKAAKTKSTTRTGASSGTKRKEATGHPSANADPSSWRASMIPVGRTITKSDVRTQYRFTKPADVAGIPFQIKRRTVPGQLDMQLYQERDIERRAWERHGGPEGFEAYLKKLYQRHLNSEHRDREFTQPRHYSFGRQTTSVVQARISSAYKRLDNTVSRIKKVMQPWLFEAVKDALDRNDALDYEYAACYGPNDSPCRQESSYLHAETFAKTYPSRPAQPLPPSSSVDAVRAVLADAATPPRRSSDSEWGRDLDGLEFHSSSWPEPEEWYEWSPDYYERLFSVLIRVIEEHGIGDDGWKGIRWEVYDKYAETFNKRISYDAHEKQWEDDAAHWLDGRFTTEGITLDFTNRRCCPAGLRYNSMLPYLNRSGGVSVGWVHK
;
A
#
# COMPACT_ATOMS: atom_id res chain seq x y z
N MET A 1 47.28 18.21 -30.87
CA MET A 1 46.95 18.97 -32.09
C MET A 1 45.58 19.63 -31.93
N PRO A 2 45.46 20.96 -32.09
CA PRO A 2 44.21 21.69 -31.85
C PRO A 2 43.32 21.69 -33.11
N LYS A 3 42.02 21.42 -32.94
CA LYS A 3 41.03 21.56 -34.02
C LYS A 3 40.21 22.84 -33.85
N ALA A 4 40.50 23.74 -34.79
CA ALA A 4 39.83 24.93 -35.26
C ALA A 4 38.39 25.24 -34.82
N ALA A 5 38.21 26.51 -34.47
CA ALA A 5 36.96 27.25 -34.46
C ALA A 5 36.31 27.30 -35.87
N LYS A 6 34.97 27.28 -35.91
CA LYS A 6 34.19 27.71 -37.08
C LYS A 6 33.06 28.62 -36.63
N THR A 7 33.29 29.90 -36.84
CA THR A 7 32.30 30.98 -36.92
C THR A 7 31.39 30.72 -38.13
N LYS A 8 30.08 30.67 -37.92
CA LYS A 8 29.09 30.83 -39.01
C LYS A 8 28.19 32.02 -38.70
N SER A 9 28.49 33.11 -39.40
CA SER A 9 27.59 34.23 -39.65
C SER A 9 26.44 33.73 -40.52
N THR A 10 25.20 34.05 -40.15
CA THR A 10 24.04 33.87 -41.02
C THR A 10 23.18 35.12 -40.95
N THR A 11 23.40 35.98 -41.93
CA THR A 11 22.57 37.11 -42.32
C THR A 11 21.16 36.60 -42.62
N ARG A 12 20.16 37.03 -41.85
CA ARG A 12 18.76 36.68 -42.09
C ARG A 12 18.00 37.90 -42.55
N THR A 13 17.81 37.94 -43.86
CA THR A 13 17.03 38.89 -44.64
C THR A 13 15.59 38.95 -44.12
N GLY A 14 15.12 40.18 -43.92
CA GLY A 14 13.76 40.46 -43.49
C GLY A 14 12.72 40.04 -44.53
N ALA A 15 11.72 39.30 -44.08
CA ALA A 15 10.45 39.14 -44.76
C ALA A 15 9.37 39.68 -43.82
N SER A 16 8.89 40.88 -44.14
CA SER A 16 7.74 41.52 -43.51
C SER A 16 6.49 40.69 -43.82
N SER A 17 6.06 39.85 -42.88
CA SER A 17 4.79 39.15 -42.94
C SER A 17 3.72 40.04 -42.30
N GLY A 18 2.77 40.48 -43.12
CA GLY A 18 1.62 41.27 -42.71
C GLY A 18 0.87 40.60 -41.56
N THR A 19 0.88 41.25 -40.41
CA THR A 19 0.13 40.82 -39.23
C THR A 19 -1.35 41.06 -39.50
N LYS A 20 -2.09 40.01 -39.86
CA LYS A 20 -3.56 40.03 -39.84
C LYS A 20 -4.01 40.33 -38.41
N ARG A 21 -4.47 41.56 -38.20
CA ARG A 21 -5.12 42.07 -36.99
C ARG A 21 -6.34 41.18 -36.70
N LYS A 22 -6.16 40.17 -35.83
CA LYS A 22 -7.28 39.39 -35.27
C LYS A 22 -8.23 40.38 -34.61
N GLU A 23 -9.48 40.37 -35.04
CA GLU A 23 -10.57 41.08 -34.39
C GLU A 23 -10.53 40.79 -32.89
N ALA A 24 -10.44 41.86 -32.10
CA ALA A 24 -10.37 41.80 -30.66
C ALA A 24 -11.67 41.17 -30.17
N THR A 25 -11.60 39.91 -29.76
CA THR A 25 -12.65 39.27 -28.99
C THR A 25 -12.89 40.16 -27.78
N GLY A 26 -14.07 40.80 -27.73
CA GLY A 26 -14.37 41.88 -26.80
C GLY A 26 -13.95 41.53 -25.38
N HIS A 27 -12.88 42.16 -24.91
CA HIS A 27 -12.55 42.13 -23.49
C HIS A 27 -13.72 42.79 -22.76
N PRO A 28 -14.30 42.14 -21.73
CA PRO A 28 -15.35 42.75 -20.93
C PRO A 28 -14.83 44.10 -20.44
N SER A 29 -15.61 45.15 -20.71
CA SER A 29 -15.28 46.53 -20.37
C SER A 29 -14.89 46.61 -18.89
N ALA A 30 -13.70 47.13 -18.60
CA ALA A 30 -13.15 47.23 -17.24
C ALA A 30 -13.94 48.16 -16.29
N ASN A 31 -15.06 48.71 -16.75
CA ASN A 31 -15.92 49.63 -16.01
C ASN A 31 -17.32 49.03 -15.76
N ALA A 32 -17.39 47.73 -15.45
CA ALA A 32 -18.63 47.19 -14.88
C ALA A 32 -18.84 47.80 -13.49
N ASP A 33 -19.97 48.47 -13.29
CA ASP A 33 -20.36 49.05 -12.01
C ASP A 33 -20.33 47.97 -10.91
N PRO A 34 -19.57 48.15 -9.80
CA PRO A 34 -19.52 47.20 -8.69
C PRO A 34 -20.89 46.83 -8.11
N SER A 35 -21.88 47.70 -8.26
CA SER A 35 -23.27 47.44 -7.85
C SER A 35 -23.93 46.30 -8.62
N SER A 36 -23.46 46.04 -9.85
CA SER A 36 -23.99 45.00 -10.75
C SER A 36 -23.35 43.63 -10.55
N TRP A 37 -22.30 43.52 -9.72
CA TRP A 37 -21.61 42.25 -9.52
C TRP A 37 -22.44 41.27 -8.69
N ARG A 38 -22.37 39.99 -9.06
CA ARG A 38 -23.02 38.91 -8.30
C ARG A 38 -22.57 38.87 -6.84
N ALA A 39 -23.41 38.32 -5.97
CA ALA A 39 -23.06 38.11 -4.57
C ALA A 39 -21.87 37.14 -4.42
N SER A 40 -21.05 37.37 -3.39
CA SER A 40 -19.97 36.46 -3.01
C SER A 40 -20.53 35.08 -2.60
N MET A 41 -19.90 34.01 -3.09
CA MET A 41 -20.23 32.63 -2.71
C MET A 41 -19.48 32.16 -1.45
N ILE A 42 -18.53 32.96 -0.97
CA ILE A 42 -17.72 32.63 0.21
C ILE A 42 -18.61 32.84 1.45
N PRO A 43 -18.66 31.92 2.43
CA PRO A 43 -19.43 32.15 3.67
C PRO A 43 -18.99 33.42 4.43
N VAL A 44 -19.94 34.08 5.11
CA VAL A 44 -19.63 35.22 5.98
C VAL A 44 -18.71 34.78 7.11
N GLY A 45 -17.74 35.62 7.49
CA GLY A 45 -16.82 35.37 8.61
C GLY A 45 -15.65 34.44 8.29
N ARG A 46 -15.58 33.90 7.07
CA ARG A 46 -14.46 33.07 6.64
C ARG A 46 -13.19 33.91 6.44
N THR A 47 -12.11 33.47 7.07
CA THR A 47 -10.80 34.14 6.99
C THR A 47 -9.80 33.37 6.14
N ILE A 48 -8.86 34.08 5.52
CA ILE A 48 -7.76 33.55 4.70
C ILE A 48 -6.42 34.13 5.16
N THR A 49 -5.35 33.33 5.09
CA THR A 49 -4.01 33.77 5.50
C THR A 49 -3.35 34.65 4.44
N LYS A 50 -2.43 35.55 4.83
CA LYS A 50 -1.65 36.35 3.86
C LYS A 50 -0.96 35.50 2.78
N SER A 51 -0.41 34.35 3.17
CA SER A 51 0.25 33.44 2.24
C SER A 51 -0.75 32.89 1.21
N ASP A 52 -1.95 32.52 1.66
CA ASP A 52 -3.02 32.05 0.78
C ASP A 52 -3.60 33.16 -0.11
N VAL A 53 -3.68 34.40 0.37
CA VAL A 53 -4.05 35.55 -0.47
C VAL A 53 -3.06 35.72 -1.62
N ARG A 54 -1.75 35.61 -1.33
CA ARG A 54 -0.69 35.69 -2.34
C ARG A 54 -0.75 34.54 -3.33
N THR A 55 -0.96 33.32 -2.85
CA THR A 55 -1.03 32.15 -3.72
C THR A 55 -2.38 32.11 -4.42
N GLN A 56 -3.50 31.89 -3.75
CA GLN A 56 -4.81 31.63 -4.34
C GLN A 56 -5.35 32.82 -5.18
N TYR A 57 -5.18 34.07 -4.72
CA TYR A 57 -5.69 35.27 -5.41
C TYR A 57 -4.61 36.03 -6.20
N ARG A 58 -3.35 35.56 -6.18
CA ARG A 58 -2.22 36.12 -6.95
C ARG A 58 -1.91 37.60 -6.64
N PHE A 59 -2.20 38.04 -5.42
CA PHE A 59 -1.83 39.37 -4.92
C PHE A 59 -0.36 39.38 -4.49
N THR A 60 0.53 39.67 -5.43
CA THR A 60 1.98 39.67 -5.18
C THR A 60 2.47 40.97 -4.55
N LYS A 61 1.78 42.10 -4.79
CA LYS A 61 2.22 43.41 -4.32
C LYS A 61 1.53 43.76 -3.00
N PRO A 62 2.22 44.39 -2.03
CA PRO A 62 1.59 44.89 -0.81
C PRO A 62 0.43 45.87 -1.08
N ALA A 63 0.52 46.65 -2.15
CA ALA A 63 -0.53 47.58 -2.59
C ALA A 63 -1.85 46.86 -2.93
N ASP A 64 -1.79 45.59 -3.38
CA ASP A 64 -2.98 44.84 -3.78
C ASP A 64 -3.92 44.61 -2.59
N VAL A 65 -3.38 44.49 -1.36
CA VAL A 65 -4.13 44.28 -0.11
C VAL A 65 -4.18 45.51 0.78
N ALA A 66 -3.68 46.65 0.31
CA ALA A 66 -3.64 47.87 1.09
C ALA A 66 -5.06 48.36 1.41
N GLY A 67 -5.30 48.69 2.68
CA GLY A 67 -6.60 49.16 3.19
C GLY A 67 -7.59 48.05 3.57
N ILE A 68 -7.26 46.77 3.35
CA ILE A 68 -8.12 45.67 3.77
C ILE A 68 -7.81 45.33 5.24
N PRO A 69 -8.81 45.37 6.15
CA PRO A 69 -8.59 45.05 7.56
C PRO A 69 -8.19 43.59 7.72
N PHE A 70 -7.31 43.32 8.69
CA PHE A 70 -6.88 41.97 9.04
C PHE A 70 -6.74 41.81 10.55
N GLN A 71 -6.85 40.56 11.00
CA GLN A 71 -6.60 40.17 12.37
C GLN A 71 -5.19 39.56 12.47
N ILE A 72 -4.50 39.83 13.56
CA ILE A 72 -3.21 39.21 13.88
C ILE A 72 -3.47 38.04 14.83
N LYS A 73 -3.17 36.83 14.39
CA LYS A 73 -3.20 35.62 15.22
C LYS A 73 -1.78 35.21 15.58
N ARG A 74 -1.43 35.34 16.86
CA ARG A 74 -0.13 34.91 17.38
C ARG A 74 0.02 33.41 17.25
N ARG A 75 1.23 32.97 16.88
CA ARG A 75 1.58 31.54 16.84
C ARG A 75 2.16 31.14 18.20
N THR A 76 1.79 29.95 18.66
CA THR A 76 2.25 29.42 19.96
C THR A 76 3.73 29.00 19.93
N VAL A 77 4.28 28.74 18.73
CA VAL A 77 5.66 28.28 18.55
C VAL A 77 6.62 29.49 18.59
N PRO A 78 7.59 29.51 19.53
CA PRO A 78 8.59 30.58 19.62
C PRO A 78 9.37 30.74 18.30
N GLY A 79 9.56 32.00 17.88
CA GLY A 79 10.31 32.33 16.66
C GLY A 79 9.51 32.31 15.36
N GLN A 80 8.24 31.91 15.36
CA GLN A 80 7.38 32.04 14.18
C GLN A 80 6.72 33.40 14.09
N LEU A 81 6.69 33.98 12.89
CA LEU A 81 6.01 35.25 12.61
C LEU A 81 4.49 35.12 12.83
N ASP A 82 3.88 36.17 13.39
CA ASP A 82 2.43 36.24 13.57
C ASP A 82 1.68 36.11 12.23
N MET A 83 0.52 35.46 12.27
CA MET A 83 -0.28 35.22 11.09
C MET A 83 -1.28 36.37 10.87
N GLN A 84 -1.28 36.93 9.66
CA GLN A 84 -2.28 37.91 9.23
C GLN A 84 -3.46 37.19 8.57
N LEU A 85 -4.64 37.35 9.16
CA LEU A 85 -5.92 36.77 8.72
C LEU A 85 -6.82 37.85 8.14
N TYR A 86 -7.14 37.74 6.85
CA TYR A 86 -8.03 38.65 6.14
C TYR A 86 -9.43 38.02 6.04
N GLN A 87 -10.48 38.84 5.99
CA GLN A 87 -11.80 38.36 5.58
C GLN A 87 -11.74 37.98 4.09
N GLU A 88 -12.04 36.72 3.76
CA GLU A 88 -11.83 36.18 2.41
C GLU A 88 -12.77 36.86 1.38
N ARG A 89 -13.95 37.32 1.81
CA ARG A 89 -14.87 38.12 0.98
C ARG A 89 -14.27 39.46 0.53
N ASP A 90 -13.52 40.13 1.40
CA ASP A 90 -12.93 41.44 1.07
C ASP A 90 -11.77 41.27 0.08
N ILE A 91 -10.99 40.20 0.24
CA ILE A 91 -9.96 39.78 -0.72
C ILE A 91 -10.57 39.46 -2.09
N GLU A 92 -11.68 38.71 -2.10
CA GLU A 92 -12.40 38.38 -3.33
C GLU A 92 -12.93 39.63 -4.02
N ARG A 93 -13.58 40.54 -3.29
CA ARG A 93 -14.06 41.83 -3.84
C ARG A 93 -12.92 42.63 -4.46
N ARG A 94 -11.77 42.73 -3.77
CA ARG A 94 -10.59 43.39 -4.32
C ARG A 94 -10.06 42.70 -5.59
N ALA A 95 -10.20 41.38 -5.68
CA ALA A 95 -9.80 40.63 -6.87
C ALA A 95 -10.76 40.92 -8.03
N TRP A 96 -12.06 41.03 -7.76
CA TRP A 96 -13.05 41.45 -8.76
C TRP A 96 -12.76 42.86 -9.26
N GLU A 97 -12.51 43.83 -8.37
CA GLU A 97 -12.11 45.20 -8.74
C GLU A 97 -10.91 45.20 -9.68
N ARG A 98 -9.88 44.42 -9.36
CA ARG A 98 -8.66 44.32 -10.17
C ARG A 98 -8.91 43.73 -11.56
N HIS A 99 -9.88 42.83 -11.69
CA HIS A 99 -10.09 42.04 -12.90
C HIS A 99 -11.35 42.40 -13.67
N GLY A 100 -12.02 43.51 -13.32
CA GLY A 100 -13.21 43.99 -14.01
C GLY A 100 -14.48 43.20 -13.69
N GLY A 101 -14.59 42.69 -12.46
CA GLY A 101 -15.74 41.93 -11.96
C GLY A 101 -15.47 40.45 -11.73
N PRO A 102 -16.48 39.71 -11.23
CA PRO A 102 -16.38 38.28 -10.92
C PRO A 102 -16.03 37.43 -12.14
N GLU A 103 -16.67 37.69 -13.28
CA GLU A 103 -16.45 36.95 -14.53
C GLU A 103 -15.04 37.21 -15.08
N GLY A 104 -14.54 38.44 -14.93
CA GLY A 104 -13.18 38.81 -15.31
C GLY A 104 -12.12 38.11 -14.45
N PHE A 105 -12.36 38.03 -13.13
CA PHE A 105 -11.51 37.25 -12.23
C PHE A 105 -11.56 35.74 -12.54
N GLU A 106 -12.73 35.22 -12.88
CA GLU A 106 -12.87 33.82 -13.30
C GLU A 106 -12.09 33.53 -14.58
N ALA A 107 -12.23 34.37 -15.60
CA ALA A 107 -11.46 34.24 -16.85
C ALA A 107 -9.95 34.30 -16.58
N TYR A 108 -9.51 35.14 -15.64
CA TYR A 108 -8.12 35.22 -15.21
C TYR A 108 -7.64 33.91 -14.57
N LEU A 109 -8.38 33.36 -13.62
CA LEU A 109 -8.02 32.08 -12.99
C LEU A 109 -8.03 30.92 -13.99
N LYS A 110 -9.00 30.86 -14.92
CA LYS A 110 -9.04 29.88 -16.02
C LYS A 110 -7.79 29.96 -16.88
N LYS A 111 -7.33 31.17 -17.23
CA LYS A 111 -6.10 31.39 -18.00
C LYS A 111 -4.87 30.88 -17.25
N LEU A 112 -4.80 31.11 -15.94
CA LEU A 112 -3.71 30.59 -15.10
C LEU A 112 -3.72 29.06 -15.02
N TYR A 113 -4.90 28.46 -14.87
CA TYR A 113 -5.05 27.01 -14.85
C TYR A 113 -4.60 26.37 -16.17
N GLN A 114 -4.99 26.94 -17.31
CA GLN A 114 -4.52 26.50 -18.63
C GLN A 114 -3.00 26.61 -18.79
N ARG A 115 -2.39 27.68 -18.26
CA ARG A 115 -0.91 27.80 -18.25
C ARG A 115 -0.27 26.72 -17.38
N HIS A 116 -0.87 26.40 -16.25
CA HIS A 116 -0.37 25.37 -15.34
C HIS A 116 -0.42 23.96 -15.98
N LEU A 117 -1.51 23.61 -16.67
CA LEU A 117 -1.63 22.35 -17.42
C LEU A 117 -0.54 22.19 -18.49
N ASN A 118 -0.10 23.30 -19.08
CA ASN A 118 0.96 23.33 -20.09
C ASN A 118 2.37 23.50 -19.50
N SER A 119 2.53 23.54 -18.17
CA SER A 119 3.82 23.74 -17.52
C SER A 119 4.50 22.41 -17.17
N GLU A 120 5.83 22.44 -16.99
CA GLU A 120 6.61 21.30 -16.49
C GLU A 120 6.19 20.86 -15.07
N HIS A 121 5.48 21.73 -14.34
CA HIS A 121 5.02 21.47 -12.97
C HIS A 121 3.53 21.09 -12.89
N ARG A 122 2.97 20.51 -13.96
CA ARG A 122 1.56 20.06 -14.00
C ARG A 122 1.17 19.05 -12.93
N ASP A 123 2.15 18.38 -12.31
CA ASP A 123 1.91 17.40 -11.23
C ASP A 123 1.70 18.07 -9.86
N ARG A 124 2.04 19.37 -9.72
CA ARG A 124 1.76 20.13 -8.49
C ARG A 124 0.30 20.57 -8.49
N GLU A 125 -0.31 20.67 -7.31
CA GLU A 125 -1.68 21.17 -7.20
C GLU A 125 -1.78 22.64 -7.62
N PHE A 126 -2.76 22.96 -8.48
CA PHE A 126 -3.06 24.34 -8.84
C PHE A 126 -3.79 25.05 -7.68
N THR A 127 -3.07 25.90 -6.97
CA THR A 127 -3.63 26.71 -5.88
C THR A 127 -4.63 27.75 -6.41
N GLN A 128 -5.89 27.66 -5.98
CA GLN A 128 -6.96 28.60 -6.29
C GLN A 128 -7.97 28.68 -5.14
N PRO A 129 -8.79 29.72 -5.04
CA PRO A 129 -9.78 29.81 -3.98
C PRO A 129 -10.84 28.72 -4.14
N ARG A 130 -11.23 28.07 -3.03
CA ARG A 130 -12.07 26.86 -3.04
C ARG A 130 -13.38 27.00 -3.84
N HIS A 131 -13.95 28.20 -3.88
CA HIS A 131 -15.23 28.48 -4.55
C HIS A 131 -15.11 28.74 -6.07
N TYR A 132 -13.89 28.91 -6.58
CA TYR A 132 -13.60 29.18 -8.00
C TYR A 132 -13.12 27.94 -8.74
N SER A 133 -13.46 26.75 -8.25
CA SER A 133 -13.00 25.51 -8.87
C SER A 133 -13.50 25.41 -10.31
N PHE A 134 -12.63 25.74 -11.28
CA PHE A 134 -12.83 25.48 -12.71
C PHE A 134 -12.91 23.97 -12.89
N GLY A 135 -14.12 23.47 -12.75
CA GLY A 135 -14.36 22.06 -12.63
C GLY A 135 -14.05 21.51 -11.23
N ARG A 136 -15.13 21.25 -10.49
CA ARG A 136 -15.43 19.85 -10.08
C ARG A 136 -15.60 18.95 -11.33
N GLN A 137 -14.64 19.03 -12.25
CA GLN A 137 -14.26 18.05 -13.27
C GLN A 137 -12.87 17.49 -12.90
N THR A 138 -12.22 17.99 -11.84
CA THR A 138 -11.24 17.19 -11.10
C THR A 138 -11.88 15.89 -10.61
N THR A 139 -13.17 15.89 -10.25
CA THR A 139 -13.91 14.63 -10.07
C THR A 139 -13.91 13.81 -11.35
N SER A 140 -14.10 14.37 -12.55
CA SER A 140 -14.06 13.56 -13.79
C SER A 140 -12.67 12.97 -14.07
N VAL A 141 -11.58 13.73 -13.93
CA VAL A 141 -10.22 13.19 -14.18
C VAL A 141 -9.77 12.28 -13.05
N VAL A 142 -10.06 12.60 -11.79
CA VAL A 142 -9.77 11.74 -10.62
C VAL A 142 -10.65 10.49 -10.66
N GLN A 143 -11.94 10.60 -10.97
CA GLN A 143 -12.85 9.46 -11.18
C GLN A 143 -12.42 8.62 -12.38
N ALA A 144 -11.96 9.22 -13.48
CA ALA A 144 -11.43 8.49 -14.62
C ALA A 144 -10.12 7.77 -14.25
N ARG A 145 -9.24 8.40 -13.46
CA ARG A 145 -8.03 7.76 -12.93
C ARG A 145 -8.37 6.61 -11.97
N ILE A 146 -9.27 6.83 -11.02
CA ILE A 146 -9.78 5.82 -10.09
C ILE A 146 -10.41 4.66 -10.85
N SER A 147 -11.34 4.94 -11.76
CA SER A 147 -11.98 3.94 -12.61
C SER A 147 -10.98 3.20 -13.49
N SER A 148 -9.97 3.88 -14.04
CA SER A 148 -8.89 3.23 -14.79
C SER A 148 -8.05 2.32 -13.90
N ALA A 149 -7.78 2.72 -12.65
CA ALA A 149 -7.00 1.95 -11.69
C ALA A 149 -7.77 0.70 -11.24
N TYR A 150 -9.08 0.81 -10.95
CA TYR A 150 -9.94 -0.35 -10.70
C TYR A 150 -10.01 -1.28 -11.91
N LYS A 151 -10.15 -0.74 -13.13
CA LYS A 151 -10.13 -1.57 -14.34
C LYS A 151 -8.80 -2.33 -14.51
N ARG A 152 -7.67 -1.71 -14.18
CA ARG A 152 -6.37 -2.41 -14.17
C ARG A 152 -6.31 -3.47 -13.10
N LEU A 153 -6.75 -3.17 -11.88
CA LEU A 153 -6.84 -4.12 -10.78
C LEU A 153 -7.70 -5.33 -11.18
N ASP A 154 -8.90 -5.12 -11.70
CA ASP A 154 -9.80 -6.19 -12.13
C ASP A 154 -9.15 -7.10 -13.19
N ASN A 155 -8.44 -6.51 -14.15
CA ASN A 155 -7.69 -7.27 -15.16
C ASN A 155 -6.55 -8.08 -14.52
N THR A 156 -5.80 -7.47 -13.59
CA THR A 156 -4.69 -8.12 -12.87
C THR A 156 -5.20 -9.27 -12.02
N VAL A 157 -6.25 -9.06 -11.23
CA VAL A 157 -6.91 -10.08 -10.39
C VAL A 157 -7.46 -11.21 -11.26
N SER A 158 -8.15 -10.89 -12.37
CA SER A 158 -8.69 -11.90 -13.29
C SER A 158 -7.60 -12.74 -13.94
N ARG A 159 -6.45 -12.13 -14.26
CA ARG A 159 -5.28 -12.83 -14.81
C ARG A 159 -4.67 -13.76 -13.76
N ILE A 160 -4.48 -13.28 -12.53
CA ILE A 160 -3.89 -14.05 -11.44
C ILE A 160 -4.78 -15.22 -11.04
N LYS A 161 -6.10 -14.99 -10.96
CA LYS A 161 -7.10 -16.04 -10.67
C LYS A 161 -7.04 -17.22 -11.66
N LYS A 162 -6.59 -16.99 -12.90
CA LYS A 162 -6.46 -18.05 -13.92
C LYS A 162 -5.19 -18.89 -13.76
N VAL A 163 -4.14 -18.34 -13.15
CA VAL A 163 -2.82 -19.00 -13.03
C VAL A 163 -2.54 -19.54 -11.63
N MET A 164 -3.17 -18.96 -10.61
CA MET A 164 -3.00 -19.35 -9.22
C MET A 164 -3.94 -20.50 -8.85
N GLN A 165 -3.50 -21.39 -7.95
CA GLN A 165 -4.38 -22.43 -7.41
C GLN A 165 -5.57 -21.80 -6.68
N PRO A 166 -6.81 -22.33 -6.81
CA PRO A 166 -8.01 -21.68 -6.25
C PRO A 166 -7.91 -21.41 -4.75
N TRP A 167 -7.45 -22.37 -3.95
CA TRP A 167 -7.33 -22.20 -2.49
C TRP A 167 -6.35 -21.08 -2.11
N LEU A 168 -5.24 -20.96 -2.85
CA LEU A 168 -4.20 -19.97 -2.60
C LEU A 168 -4.69 -18.57 -2.99
N PHE A 169 -5.45 -18.47 -4.08
CA PHE A 169 -6.08 -17.21 -4.48
C PHE A 169 -7.07 -16.71 -3.42
N GLU A 170 -7.92 -17.59 -2.89
CA GLU A 170 -8.83 -17.22 -1.81
C GLU A 170 -8.09 -16.82 -0.53
N ALA A 171 -6.99 -17.51 -0.18
CA ALA A 171 -6.15 -17.15 0.98
C ALA A 171 -5.46 -15.78 0.80
N VAL A 172 -4.92 -15.49 -0.38
CA VAL A 172 -4.34 -14.18 -0.75
C VAL A 172 -5.40 -13.09 -0.68
N LYS A 173 -6.59 -13.34 -1.22
CA LYS A 173 -7.70 -12.38 -1.18
C LYS A 173 -8.12 -12.08 0.25
N ASP A 174 -8.34 -13.12 1.06
CA ASP A 174 -8.69 -13.03 2.48
C ASP A 174 -7.62 -12.26 3.29
N ALA A 175 -6.34 -12.45 2.98
CA ALA A 175 -5.25 -11.72 3.59
C ALA A 175 -5.27 -10.21 3.27
N LEU A 176 -5.54 -9.84 2.01
CA LEU A 176 -5.67 -8.43 1.62
C LEU A 176 -6.92 -7.80 2.24
N ASP A 177 -8.05 -8.51 2.25
CA ASP A 177 -9.29 -8.02 2.86
C ASP A 177 -9.10 -7.74 4.37
N ARG A 178 -8.32 -8.57 5.09
CA ARG A 178 -7.94 -8.32 6.49
C ARG A 178 -7.04 -7.09 6.63
N ASN A 179 -6.07 -6.93 5.75
CA ASN A 179 -5.15 -5.79 5.80
C ASN A 179 -5.90 -4.47 5.55
N ASP A 180 -6.80 -4.46 4.56
CA ASP A 180 -7.68 -3.30 4.30
C ASP A 180 -8.57 -2.97 5.50
N ALA A 181 -9.05 -3.97 6.25
CA ALA A 181 -9.84 -3.76 7.46
C ALA A 181 -9.03 -3.09 8.59
N LEU A 182 -7.76 -3.48 8.76
CA LEU A 182 -6.85 -2.86 9.73
C LEU A 182 -6.45 -1.44 9.29
N ASP A 183 -6.18 -1.26 8.00
CA ASP A 183 -5.85 0.05 7.42
C ASP A 183 -7.02 1.01 7.53
N TYR A 184 -8.28 0.56 7.46
CA TYR A 184 -9.45 1.43 7.65
C TYR A 184 -9.49 2.09 9.03
N GLU A 185 -9.18 1.34 10.11
CA GLU A 185 -9.11 1.88 11.46
C GLU A 185 -7.99 2.93 11.60
N TYR A 186 -6.86 2.70 10.93
CA TYR A 186 -5.72 3.63 10.95
C TYR A 186 -5.92 4.84 10.02
N ALA A 187 -6.54 4.64 8.86
CA ALA A 187 -6.82 5.65 7.84
C ALA A 187 -7.86 6.67 8.30
N ALA A 188 -8.74 6.33 9.26
CA ALA A 188 -9.60 7.30 9.93
C ALA A 188 -8.80 8.50 10.51
N CYS A 189 -7.52 8.31 10.83
CA CYS A 189 -6.63 9.36 11.34
C CYS A 189 -5.75 10.01 10.27
N TYR A 190 -5.39 9.32 9.19
CA TYR A 190 -4.38 9.77 8.22
C TYR A 190 -4.85 9.93 6.77
N GLY A 191 -6.14 9.68 6.51
CA GLY A 191 -6.75 9.73 5.18
C GLY A 191 -6.66 8.39 4.44
N PRO A 192 -7.51 8.17 3.41
CA PRO A 192 -7.58 6.91 2.70
C PRO A 192 -6.28 6.61 1.95
N ASN A 193 -5.50 5.67 2.48
CA ASN A 193 -4.29 5.13 1.86
C ASN A 193 -4.58 4.08 0.78
N ASP A 194 -5.84 3.67 0.63
CA ASP A 194 -6.32 2.65 -0.30
C ASP A 194 -6.37 3.14 -1.75
N SER A 195 -5.19 3.31 -2.33
CA SER A 195 -5.09 3.42 -3.78
C SER A 195 -5.22 2.03 -4.40
N PRO A 196 -6.11 1.79 -5.39
CA PRO A 196 -6.16 0.55 -6.16
C PRO A 196 -4.80 0.13 -6.74
N CYS A 197 -3.87 1.09 -6.92
CA CYS A 197 -2.49 0.83 -7.31
C CYS A 197 -1.70 0.00 -6.27
N ARG A 198 -1.97 0.15 -4.97
CA ARG A 198 -1.33 -0.66 -3.91
C ARG A 198 -1.82 -2.10 -3.96
N GLN A 199 -3.13 -2.31 -4.07
CA GLN A 199 -3.71 -3.65 -4.25
C GLN A 199 -3.16 -4.32 -5.51
N GLU A 200 -3.10 -3.58 -6.63
CA GLU A 200 -2.54 -4.10 -7.90
C GLU A 200 -1.11 -4.62 -7.71
N SER A 201 -0.24 -3.86 -7.04
CA SER A 201 1.14 -4.30 -6.75
C SER A 201 1.18 -5.53 -5.84
N SER A 202 0.30 -5.61 -4.85
CA SER A 202 0.25 -6.71 -3.88
C SER A 202 -0.13 -8.02 -4.56
N TYR A 203 -1.11 -7.98 -5.46
CA TYR A 203 -1.48 -9.10 -6.33
C TYR A 203 -0.35 -9.52 -7.28
N LEU A 204 0.38 -8.57 -7.88
CA LEU A 204 1.54 -8.90 -8.72
C LEU A 204 2.64 -9.62 -7.92
N HIS A 205 2.89 -9.22 -6.67
CA HIS A 205 3.80 -9.96 -5.79
C HIS A 205 3.24 -11.34 -5.43
N ALA A 206 1.93 -11.45 -5.22
CA ALA A 206 1.26 -12.72 -4.94
C ALA A 206 1.42 -13.72 -6.09
N GLU A 207 1.46 -13.25 -7.36
CA GLU A 207 1.71 -14.10 -8.53
C GLU A 207 3.09 -14.78 -8.47
N THR A 208 4.12 -14.06 -8.02
CA THR A 208 5.47 -14.62 -7.86
C THR A 208 5.53 -15.55 -6.66
N PHE A 209 4.96 -15.13 -5.54
CA PHE A 209 4.81 -15.93 -4.33
C PHE A 209 4.10 -17.26 -4.59
N ALA A 210 3.00 -17.26 -5.33
CA ALA A 210 2.22 -18.46 -5.62
C ALA A 210 2.95 -19.52 -6.46
N LYS A 211 3.95 -19.12 -7.26
CA LYS A 211 4.77 -20.07 -8.03
C LYS A 211 5.67 -20.93 -7.15
N THR A 212 5.88 -20.52 -5.90
CA THR A 212 6.68 -21.26 -4.93
C THR A 212 5.89 -22.41 -4.28
N TYR A 213 4.55 -22.38 -4.33
CA TYR A 213 3.73 -23.39 -3.67
C TYR A 213 3.62 -24.68 -4.47
N PRO A 214 3.79 -25.84 -3.82
CA PRO A 214 3.48 -27.11 -4.45
C PRO A 214 1.97 -27.24 -4.73
N SER A 215 1.60 -28.18 -5.59
CA SER A 215 0.20 -28.55 -5.80
C SER A 215 -0.40 -29.13 -4.52
N ARG A 216 -1.57 -28.62 -4.12
CA ARG A 216 -2.36 -29.18 -3.02
C ARG A 216 -3.17 -30.38 -3.50
N PRO A 217 -3.10 -31.55 -2.83
CA PRO A 217 -3.95 -32.69 -3.14
C PRO A 217 -5.43 -32.32 -3.03
N ALA A 218 -6.25 -32.81 -3.97
CA ALA A 218 -7.70 -32.57 -3.95
C ALA A 218 -8.42 -33.38 -2.86
N GLN A 219 -7.81 -34.47 -2.41
CA GLN A 219 -8.33 -35.35 -1.37
C GLN A 219 -7.26 -35.62 -0.31
N PRO A 220 -7.65 -35.76 0.96
CA PRO A 220 -6.75 -36.26 2.00
C PRO A 220 -6.22 -37.65 1.67
N LEU A 221 -5.12 -38.04 2.31
CA LEU A 221 -4.59 -39.39 2.14
C LEU A 221 -5.59 -40.45 2.62
N PRO A 222 -5.67 -41.62 1.97
CA PRO A 222 -6.43 -42.75 2.49
C PRO A 222 -5.99 -43.12 3.92
N PRO A 223 -6.90 -43.57 4.79
CA PRO A 223 -6.54 -44.06 6.11
C PRO A 223 -5.53 -45.20 6.04
N SER A 224 -4.54 -45.16 6.94
CA SER A 224 -3.56 -46.22 7.20
C SER A 224 -3.06 -46.07 8.63
N SER A 225 -2.41 -47.09 9.19
CA SER A 225 -1.98 -47.02 10.59
C SER A 225 -1.03 -45.84 10.87
N SER A 226 -0.15 -45.46 9.93
CA SER A 226 0.75 -44.32 10.10
C SER A 226 0.05 -42.97 9.87
N VAL A 227 -0.84 -42.88 8.88
CA VAL A 227 -1.62 -41.66 8.61
C VAL A 227 -2.59 -41.35 9.75
N ASP A 228 -3.29 -42.37 10.28
CA ASP A 228 -4.22 -42.21 11.39
C ASP A 228 -3.49 -41.80 12.68
N ALA A 229 -2.26 -42.28 12.87
CA ALA A 229 -1.41 -41.83 13.98
C ALA A 229 -1.02 -40.35 13.86
N VAL A 230 -0.71 -39.86 12.65
CA VAL A 230 -0.48 -38.41 12.42
C VAL A 230 -1.74 -37.62 12.77
N ARG A 231 -2.91 -38.04 12.29
CA ARG A 231 -4.19 -37.38 12.56
C ARG A 231 -4.54 -37.36 14.04
N ALA A 232 -4.26 -38.43 14.76
CA ALA A 232 -4.44 -38.48 16.22
C ALA A 232 -3.55 -37.44 16.93
N VAL A 233 -2.26 -37.37 16.58
CA VAL A 233 -1.36 -36.36 17.15
C VAL A 233 -1.82 -34.94 16.80
N LEU A 234 -2.25 -34.68 15.56
CA LEU A 234 -2.78 -33.38 15.15
C LEU A 234 -4.11 -33.03 15.85
N ALA A 235 -4.95 -34.01 16.17
CA ALA A 235 -6.17 -33.79 16.94
C ALA A 235 -5.87 -33.36 18.39
N ASP A 236 -4.76 -33.85 18.95
CA ASP A 236 -4.29 -33.51 20.30
C ASP A 236 -3.50 -32.18 20.35
N ALA A 237 -3.37 -31.45 19.24
CA ALA A 237 -2.64 -30.18 19.21
C ALA A 237 -3.33 -29.12 20.08
N ALA A 238 -2.60 -28.59 21.05
CA ALA A 238 -3.04 -27.48 21.88
C ALA A 238 -3.18 -26.18 21.06
N THR A 239 -4.12 -25.33 21.48
CA THR A 239 -4.38 -24.02 20.86
C THR A 239 -3.93 -22.91 21.80
N PRO A 240 -3.17 -21.91 21.33
CA PRO A 240 -2.70 -20.83 22.18
C PRO A 240 -3.87 -20.03 22.78
N PRO A 241 -3.71 -19.55 24.04
CA PRO A 241 -4.70 -18.71 24.68
C PRO A 241 -4.85 -17.38 23.93
N ARG A 242 -6.02 -16.73 24.08
CA ARG A 242 -6.25 -15.42 23.46
C ARG A 242 -5.55 -14.32 24.26
N ARG A 243 -4.61 -13.61 23.61
CA ARG A 243 -3.78 -12.56 24.22
C ARG A 243 -4.53 -11.53 25.08
N SER A 244 -5.73 -11.12 24.68
CA SER A 244 -6.47 -10.05 25.36
C SER A 244 -7.40 -10.50 26.49
N SER A 245 -7.69 -11.81 26.59
CA SER A 245 -8.75 -12.30 27.48
C SER A 245 -8.32 -13.40 28.44
N ASP A 246 -7.10 -13.91 28.31
CA ASP A 246 -6.67 -15.09 29.02
C ASP A 246 -5.51 -14.80 29.98
N SER A 247 -5.69 -15.18 31.25
CA SER A 247 -4.65 -15.08 32.28
C SER A 247 -3.48 -16.04 32.05
N GLU A 248 -3.63 -16.99 31.13
CA GLU A 248 -2.61 -17.98 30.80
C GLU A 248 -1.60 -17.49 29.75
N TRP A 249 -1.86 -16.37 29.06
CA TRP A 249 -0.90 -15.79 28.11
C TRP A 249 0.43 -15.47 28.78
N GLY A 250 1.54 -15.84 28.13
CA GLY A 250 2.88 -15.62 28.65
C GLY A 250 3.45 -16.76 29.50
N ARG A 251 2.77 -17.91 29.53
CA ARG A 251 3.21 -19.13 30.24
C ARG A 251 3.29 -20.30 29.29
N ASP A 252 4.23 -21.21 29.54
CA ASP A 252 4.26 -22.51 28.88
C ASP A 252 3.03 -23.33 29.26
N LEU A 253 2.46 -24.04 28.28
CA LEU A 253 1.27 -24.88 28.44
C LEU A 253 1.59 -26.29 27.95
N ASP A 254 0.78 -27.28 28.32
CA ASP A 254 1.00 -28.63 27.81
C ASP A 254 0.86 -28.64 26.27
N GLY A 255 1.94 -29.03 25.59
CA GLY A 255 2.04 -29.02 24.13
C GLY A 255 2.34 -27.65 23.49
N LEU A 256 2.53 -26.57 24.25
CA LEU A 256 2.90 -25.24 23.74
C LEU A 256 4.06 -24.61 24.53
N GLU A 257 4.99 -23.99 23.82
CA GLU A 257 6.08 -23.20 24.40
C GLU A 257 5.83 -21.72 24.14
N PHE A 258 6.02 -20.88 25.16
CA PHE A 258 5.89 -19.43 25.03
C PHE A 258 7.23 -18.79 24.68
N HIS A 259 7.24 -18.01 23.60
CA HIS A 259 8.40 -17.25 23.16
C HIS A 259 8.17 -15.75 23.29
N SER A 260 9.22 -15.04 23.68
CA SER A 260 9.24 -13.58 23.70
C SER A 260 10.56 -13.04 23.17
N SER A 261 10.47 -12.12 22.21
CA SER A 261 11.57 -11.27 21.75
C SER A 261 11.42 -9.88 22.36
N SER A 262 12.53 -9.18 22.58
CA SER A 262 12.53 -7.79 23.08
C SER A 262 12.99 -6.74 22.06
N TRP A 263 13.36 -7.15 20.85
CA TRP A 263 13.90 -6.26 19.82
C TRP A 263 13.53 -6.74 18.41
N PRO A 264 13.21 -5.84 17.46
CA PRO A 264 13.11 -4.37 17.59
C PRO A 264 11.86 -3.89 18.36
N GLU A 265 10.81 -4.70 18.39
CA GLU A 265 9.61 -4.50 19.20
C GLU A 265 9.34 -5.78 20.00
N PRO A 266 8.76 -5.70 21.20
CA PRO A 266 8.46 -6.89 21.97
C PRO A 266 7.41 -7.74 21.26
N GLU A 267 7.84 -8.88 20.75
CA GLU A 267 6.98 -9.86 20.10
C GLU A 267 6.80 -11.05 21.05
N GLU A 268 5.57 -11.50 21.19
CA GLU A 268 5.19 -12.62 22.06
C GLU A 268 4.36 -13.58 21.23
N TRP A 269 4.76 -14.84 21.21
CA TRP A 269 4.06 -15.86 20.43
C TRP A 269 4.18 -17.22 21.10
N TYR A 270 3.34 -18.14 20.64
CA TYR A 270 3.39 -19.54 21.02
C TYR A 270 3.83 -20.37 19.83
N GLU A 271 4.57 -21.45 20.11
CA GLU A 271 4.86 -22.53 19.19
C GLU A 271 4.47 -23.86 19.83
N TRP A 272 4.42 -24.95 19.06
CA TRP A 272 4.24 -26.27 19.68
C TRP A 272 5.49 -26.61 20.50
N SER A 273 5.32 -27.31 21.61
CA SER A 273 6.47 -27.65 22.44
C SER A 273 7.41 -28.65 21.74
N PRO A 274 8.70 -28.70 22.11
CA PRO A 274 9.64 -29.70 21.59
C PRO A 274 9.14 -31.14 21.76
N ASP A 275 8.46 -31.44 22.86
CA ASP A 275 7.86 -32.76 23.12
C ASP A 275 6.70 -33.07 22.16
N TYR A 276 5.86 -32.08 21.83
CA TYR A 276 4.83 -32.24 20.82
C TYR A 276 5.47 -32.45 19.43
N TYR A 277 6.49 -31.66 19.07
CA TYR A 277 7.23 -31.85 17.83
C TYR A 277 7.87 -33.24 17.73
N GLU A 278 8.48 -33.76 18.79
CA GLU A 278 9.08 -35.09 18.81
C GLU A 278 8.03 -36.17 18.49
N ARG A 279 6.84 -36.08 19.08
CA ARG A 279 5.71 -36.99 18.77
C ARG A 279 5.27 -36.88 17.33
N LEU A 280 5.04 -35.65 16.84
CA LEU A 280 4.58 -35.39 15.48
C LEU A 280 5.59 -35.87 14.43
N PHE A 281 6.87 -35.51 14.56
CA PHE A 281 7.90 -35.95 13.62
C PHE A 281 8.10 -37.46 13.65
N SER A 282 7.99 -38.10 14.82
CA SER A 282 8.05 -39.56 14.93
C SER A 282 6.98 -40.27 14.10
N VAL A 283 5.72 -39.79 14.13
CA VAL A 283 4.64 -40.37 13.32
C VAL A 283 4.76 -40.01 11.84
N LEU A 284 5.25 -38.81 11.50
CA LEU A 284 5.53 -38.44 10.11
C LEU A 284 6.64 -39.28 9.48
N ILE A 285 7.68 -39.63 10.25
CA ILE A 285 8.73 -40.56 9.79
C ILE A 285 8.12 -41.91 9.41
N ARG A 286 7.18 -42.43 10.20
CA ARG A 286 6.49 -43.69 9.88
C ARG A 286 5.71 -43.61 8.57
N VAL A 287 5.07 -42.47 8.29
CA VAL A 287 4.41 -42.24 6.99
C VAL A 287 5.42 -42.28 5.84
N ILE A 288 6.61 -41.70 6.01
CA ILE A 288 7.66 -41.76 4.99
C ILE A 288 8.18 -43.19 4.82
N GLU A 289 8.37 -43.93 5.90
CA GLU A 289 8.82 -45.32 5.87
C GLU A 289 7.78 -46.24 5.19
N GLU A 290 6.48 -46.02 5.42
CA GLU A 290 5.39 -46.85 4.87
C GLU A 290 4.99 -46.46 3.43
N HIS A 291 4.84 -45.16 3.15
CA HIS A 291 4.26 -44.65 1.90
C HIS A 291 5.26 -43.84 1.05
N GLY A 292 6.48 -43.63 1.53
CA GLY A 292 7.53 -42.90 0.82
C GLY A 292 7.37 -41.37 0.83
N ILE A 293 8.15 -40.71 -0.02
CA ILE A 293 8.16 -39.24 -0.17
C ILE A 293 7.23 -38.73 -1.30
N GLY A 294 6.43 -39.62 -1.88
CA GLY A 294 5.53 -39.33 -3.00
C GLY A 294 4.22 -38.65 -2.56
N ASP A 295 3.29 -38.57 -3.50
CA ASP A 295 1.96 -37.96 -3.28
C ASP A 295 1.12 -38.77 -2.27
N ASP A 296 1.30 -40.09 -2.21
CA ASP A 296 0.64 -40.99 -1.24
C ASP A 296 1.29 -40.98 0.15
N GLY A 297 2.45 -40.32 0.30
CA GLY A 297 3.20 -40.25 1.56
C GLY A 297 3.45 -38.81 1.99
N TRP A 298 4.73 -38.45 2.13
CA TRP A 298 5.12 -37.12 2.63
C TRP A 298 4.45 -35.93 1.92
N LYS A 299 4.39 -35.93 0.58
CA LYS A 299 3.87 -34.76 -0.15
C LYS A 299 2.39 -34.54 0.11
N GLY A 300 1.64 -35.61 0.35
CA GLY A 300 0.23 -35.57 0.72
C GLY A 300 0.06 -35.12 2.17
N ILE A 301 0.67 -35.84 3.12
CA ILE A 301 0.40 -35.66 4.56
C ILE A 301 0.84 -34.28 5.09
N ARG A 302 1.88 -33.68 4.50
CA ARG A 302 2.38 -32.37 4.95
C ARG A 302 1.36 -31.25 4.81
N TRP A 303 0.35 -31.40 3.95
CA TRP A 303 -0.75 -30.44 3.85
C TRP A 303 -1.69 -30.52 5.06
N GLU A 304 -1.93 -31.71 5.63
CA GLU A 304 -2.72 -31.85 6.86
C GLU A 304 -2.00 -31.17 8.05
N VAL A 305 -0.67 -31.29 8.10
CA VAL A 305 0.15 -30.60 9.12
C VAL A 305 0.15 -29.08 8.91
N TYR A 306 0.33 -28.63 7.67
CA TYR A 306 0.25 -27.22 7.28
C TYR A 306 -1.09 -26.61 7.72
N ASP A 307 -2.20 -27.26 7.39
CA ASP A 307 -3.55 -26.77 7.71
C ASP A 307 -3.74 -26.67 9.21
N LYS A 308 -3.35 -27.72 9.95
CA LYS A 308 -3.47 -27.74 11.41
C LYS A 308 -2.61 -26.65 12.06
N TYR A 309 -1.38 -26.45 11.59
CA TYR A 309 -0.50 -25.41 12.11
C TYR A 309 -1.08 -24.01 11.86
N ALA A 310 -1.51 -23.74 10.62
CA ALA A 310 -2.11 -22.46 10.25
C ALA A 310 -3.41 -22.18 11.04
N GLU A 311 -4.21 -23.20 11.30
CA GLU A 311 -5.40 -23.13 12.16
C GLU A 311 -5.04 -22.84 13.61
N THR A 312 -4.17 -23.65 14.22
CA THR A 312 -3.79 -23.56 15.64
C THR A 312 -3.28 -22.16 15.99
N PHE A 313 -2.34 -21.63 15.21
CA PHE A 313 -1.70 -20.35 15.52
C PHE A 313 -2.41 -19.15 14.89
N ASN A 314 -3.51 -19.37 14.16
CA ASN A 314 -4.14 -18.37 13.30
C ASN A 314 -3.12 -17.67 12.36
N LYS A 315 -2.06 -18.40 12.00
CA LYS A 315 -0.94 -17.95 11.14
C LYS A 315 -1.25 -18.33 9.70
N ARG A 316 -2.27 -17.69 9.15
CA ARG A 316 -2.62 -17.80 7.73
C ARG A 316 -1.66 -16.95 6.91
N ILE A 317 -1.65 -17.19 5.60
CA ILE A 317 -1.00 -16.30 4.64
C ILE A 317 -1.38 -14.84 4.94
N SER A 318 -0.37 -13.99 5.03
CA SER A 318 -0.48 -12.58 5.36
C SER A 318 0.31 -11.73 4.35
N TYR A 319 -0.04 -10.45 4.27
CA TYR A 319 0.69 -9.49 3.46
C TYR A 319 1.18 -8.36 4.35
N ASP A 320 2.49 -8.23 4.50
CA ASP A 320 3.11 -7.08 5.14
C ASP A 320 3.11 -5.91 4.15
N ALA A 321 2.28 -4.90 4.43
CA ALA A 321 2.17 -3.70 3.61
C ALA A 321 3.39 -2.76 3.72
N HIS A 322 4.11 -2.81 4.86
CA HIS A 322 5.33 -2.04 5.09
C HIS A 322 6.47 -2.59 4.24
N GLU A 323 6.76 -3.89 4.38
CA GLU A 323 7.82 -4.56 3.62
C GLU A 323 7.41 -4.88 2.17
N LYS A 324 6.10 -4.85 1.89
CA LYS A 324 5.48 -5.25 0.62
C LYS A 324 5.79 -6.70 0.28
N GLN A 325 5.68 -7.57 1.28
CA GLN A 325 6.03 -8.98 1.18
C GLN A 325 4.85 -9.85 1.63
N TRP A 326 4.80 -11.04 1.04
CA TRP A 326 3.87 -12.09 1.43
C TRP A 326 4.58 -13.01 2.39
N GLU A 327 3.89 -13.39 3.46
CA GLU A 327 4.41 -14.25 4.50
C GLU A 327 3.45 -15.42 4.74
N ASP A 328 4.02 -16.55 5.09
CA ASP A 328 3.29 -17.75 5.47
C ASP A 328 4.15 -18.61 6.39
N ASP A 329 3.95 -18.44 7.69
CA ASP A 329 4.69 -19.19 8.71
C ASP A 329 4.46 -20.69 8.61
N ALA A 330 3.33 -21.14 8.05
CA ALA A 330 3.06 -22.56 7.88
C ALA A 330 3.78 -23.17 6.66
N ALA A 331 4.26 -22.35 5.72
CA ALA A 331 4.85 -22.80 4.45
C ALA A 331 6.07 -23.72 4.63
N HIS A 332 6.82 -23.61 5.73
CA HIS A 332 7.97 -24.47 6.00
C HIS A 332 7.60 -25.97 6.14
N TRP A 333 6.34 -26.31 6.41
CA TRP A 333 5.85 -27.69 6.37
C TRP A 333 5.74 -28.24 4.95
N LEU A 334 5.56 -27.37 3.97
CA LEU A 334 5.49 -27.69 2.55
C LEU A 334 6.89 -27.77 1.91
N ASP A 335 7.92 -27.34 2.62
CA ASP A 335 9.30 -27.38 2.16
C ASP A 335 9.95 -28.75 2.29
N GLY A 336 10.88 -29.06 1.38
CA GLY A 336 11.71 -30.26 1.46
C GLY A 336 12.81 -30.14 2.50
N ARG A 337 13.92 -30.84 2.30
CA ARG A 337 15.07 -30.84 3.21
C ARG A 337 15.74 -29.47 3.26
N PHE A 338 16.00 -29.01 4.47
CA PHE A 338 16.87 -27.85 4.75
C PHE A 338 18.33 -28.29 4.93
N THR A 339 19.28 -27.46 4.49
CA THR A 339 20.69 -27.67 4.81
C THR A 339 20.94 -27.51 6.30
N THR A 340 21.85 -28.33 6.83
CA THR A 340 22.42 -28.12 8.17
C THR A 340 23.43 -26.99 8.21
N GLU A 341 23.91 -26.56 7.03
CA GLU A 341 24.78 -25.41 6.86
C GLU A 341 23.92 -24.16 6.61
N GLY A 342 24.06 -23.15 7.48
CA GLY A 342 23.34 -21.88 7.39
C GLY A 342 22.24 -21.73 8.45
N ILE A 343 21.59 -20.57 8.46
CA ILE A 343 20.61 -20.21 9.50
C ILE A 343 19.22 -20.82 9.22
N THR A 344 19.01 -21.45 8.07
CA THR A 344 17.67 -21.88 7.65
C THR A 344 17.07 -22.97 8.54
N LEU A 345 17.79 -24.06 8.81
CA LEU A 345 17.30 -25.13 9.69
C LEU A 345 17.07 -24.61 11.11
N ASP A 346 17.90 -23.66 11.54
CA ASP A 346 17.88 -23.02 12.85
C ASP A 346 16.61 -22.24 13.13
N PHE A 347 15.93 -21.76 12.08
CA PHE A 347 14.63 -21.09 12.15
C PHE A 347 13.44 -22.01 11.89
N THR A 348 13.64 -23.34 11.86
CA THR A 348 12.54 -24.29 11.65
C THR A 348 12.33 -25.17 12.86
N ASN A 349 11.07 -25.58 13.02
CA ASN A 349 10.62 -26.53 14.05
C ASN A 349 11.32 -27.90 13.98
N ARG A 350 11.98 -28.21 12.87
CA ARG A 350 12.69 -29.48 12.68
C ARG A 350 13.97 -29.57 13.49
N ARG A 351 14.54 -28.44 13.93
CA ARG A 351 15.73 -28.42 14.79
C ARG A 351 15.40 -28.68 16.26
N CYS A 352 14.16 -28.44 16.68
CA CYS A 352 13.78 -28.44 18.09
C CYS A 352 13.86 -29.81 18.76
N CYS A 353 13.96 -30.91 18.00
CA CYS A 353 14.00 -32.26 18.54
C CYS A 353 14.74 -33.28 17.64
N PRO A 354 15.22 -34.42 18.19
CA PRO A 354 15.90 -35.47 17.43
C PRO A 354 15.06 -36.06 16.28
N ALA A 355 13.76 -36.30 16.48
CA ALA A 355 12.89 -36.80 15.42
C ALA A 355 12.75 -35.78 14.28
N GLY A 356 12.72 -34.49 14.59
CA GLY A 356 12.71 -33.41 13.58
C GLY A 356 13.96 -33.42 12.69
N LEU A 357 15.15 -33.60 13.29
CA LEU A 357 16.41 -33.70 12.55
C LEU A 357 16.43 -34.94 11.65
N ARG A 358 15.96 -36.09 12.16
CA ARG A 358 15.84 -37.32 11.39
C ARG A 358 14.86 -37.14 10.23
N TYR A 359 13.67 -36.59 10.49
CA TYR A 359 12.67 -36.29 9.48
C TYR A 359 13.25 -35.40 8.37
N ASN A 360 13.93 -34.30 8.72
CA ASN A 360 14.57 -33.42 7.73
C ASN A 360 15.57 -34.16 6.83
N SER A 361 16.35 -35.09 7.40
CA SER A 361 17.34 -35.87 6.64
C SER A 361 16.71 -36.81 5.59
N MET A 362 15.45 -37.21 5.78
CA MET A 362 14.71 -38.12 4.88
C MET A 362 14.04 -37.40 3.71
N LEU A 363 13.96 -36.07 3.74
CA LEU A 363 13.27 -35.30 2.71
C LEU A 363 14.18 -35.01 1.49
N PRO A 364 13.59 -34.80 0.31
CA PRO A 364 14.33 -34.34 -0.87
C PRO A 364 14.68 -32.85 -0.75
N TYR A 365 15.80 -32.43 -1.33
CA TYR A 365 16.09 -31.00 -1.52
C TYR A 365 15.18 -30.44 -2.64
N LEU A 366 14.33 -29.46 -2.31
CA LEU A 366 13.50 -28.77 -3.32
C LEU A 366 14.20 -27.54 -3.92
N ASN A 367 15.09 -26.91 -3.15
CA ASN A 367 15.97 -25.85 -3.60
C ASN A 367 17.41 -26.39 -3.68
N ARG A 368 18.15 -26.06 -4.73
CA ARG A 368 19.57 -26.47 -4.90
C ARG A 368 20.46 -25.98 -3.75
N SER A 369 20.10 -24.87 -3.12
CA SER A 369 20.80 -24.33 -1.95
C SER A 369 20.34 -24.94 -0.62
N GLY A 370 19.26 -25.73 -0.63
CA GLY A 370 18.54 -26.22 0.55
C GLY A 370 18.06 -25.12 1.52
N GLY A 371 17.88 -23.89 1.01
CA GLY A 371 17.10 -22.86 1.66
C GLY A 371 15.59 -23.08 1.51
N VAL A 372 14.81 -22.17 2.08
CA VAL A 372 13.34 -22.10 1.93
C VAL A 372 12.99 -22.04 0.44
N SER A 373 12.02 -22.86 0.04
CA SER A 373 11.56 -22.93 -1.36
C SER A 373 10.09 -22.56 -1.51
N VAL A 374 9.32 -22.56 -0.42
CA VAL A 374 7.89 -22.25 -0.41
C VAL A 374 7.63 -21.01 0.45
N GLY A 375 6.80 -20.09 -0.03
CA GLY A 375 6.31 -18.97 0.77
C GLY A 375 7.34 -17.87 1.06
N TRP A 376 8.55 -17.93 0.47
CA TRP A 376 9.56 -16.89 0.62
C TRP A 376 10.10 -16.46 -0.75
N VAL A 377 10.08 -15.15 -1.01
CA VAL A 377 10.66 -14.55 -2.22
C VAL A 377 11.75 -13.58 -1.77
N HIS A 378 13.01 -14.01 -1.86
CA HIS A 378 14.14 -13.10 -1.67
C HIS A 378 14.10 -12.00 -2.74
N LYS A 379 14.08 -10.73 -2.30
CA LYS A 379 14.23 -9.56 -3.18
C LYS A 379 15.67 -9.39 -3.66
#